data_AF-A0AAD5QGN3-F1
#
_entry.id   AF-A0AAD5QGN3-F1
#
_cell.length_a   1.000
_cell.length_b   1.000
_cell.length_c   1.000
_cell.angle_alpha   90.00
_cell.angle_beta   90.00
_cell.angle_gamma   90.00
#
_symmetry.space_group_name_H-M   'P 1'
#
loop_
_entity.id
_entity.type
_entity.pdbx_description
1 polymer ?
#
loop_
_entity_poly.entity_id
_entity_poly.type
_entity_poly.pdbx_seq_one_letter_code
_entity_poly.pdbx_strand_id
1 'polypeptide(L)'
;MECLKLLDEKGPWHYVILQQNHDVVIRTNLELKRIFRVLNGSNDVQITKCAPSLYNQSMRWDAESLGVFSGNTRISFKIARFSQVDSSAATQRRDYEFDTSVSE
;
A
#
# COMPACT_ATOMS: atom_id res chain seq x y z
N MET A 1 3.76 -7.64 -6.96
CA MET A 1 3.69 -6.58 -8.00
C MET A 1 3.29 -7.10 -9.37
N GLU A 2 3.66 -8.31 -9.78
CA GLU A 2 3.32 -8.82 -11.14
C GLU A 2 1.81 -8.80 -11.47
N CYS A 3 0.93 -9.11 -10.52
CA CYS A 3 -0.52 -9.01 -10.75
C CYS A 3 -0.99 -7.59 -11.11
N LEU A 4 -0.37 -6.55 -10.54
CA LEU A 4 -0.73 -5.15 -10.84
C LEU A 4 -0.26 -4.75 -12.24
N LYS A 5 0.91 -5.24 -12.67
CA LYS A 5 1.40 -5.05 -14.06
C LYS A 5 0.45 -5.70 -15.06
N LEU A 6 0.00 -6.92 -14.79
CA LEU A 6 -1.00 -7.60 -15.63
C LEU A 6 -2.35 -6.87 -15.64
N LEU A 7 -2.72 -6.22 -14.53
CA LEU A 7 -3.97 -5.46 -14.46
C LEU A 7 -3.90 -4.20 -15.34
N ASP A 8 -2.73 -3.56 -15.43
CA ASP A 8 -2.50 -2.42 -16.33
C ASP A 8 -2.74 -2.78 -17.79
N GLU A 9 -2.36 -4.00 -18.21
CA GLU A 9 -2.64 -4.52 -19.56
C GLU A 9 -4.15 -4.69 -19.83
N LYS A 10 -4.97 -4.83 -18.79
CA LYS A 10 -6.44 -4.99 -18.92
C LYS A 10 -7.18 -3.67 -19.05
N GLY A 11 -6.53 -2.53 -18.79
CA GLY A 11 -7.08 -1.20 -18.92
C GLY A 11 -7.09 -0.39 -17.63
N PRO A 12 -7.69 0.81 -17.65
CA PRO A 12 -7.61 1.74 -16.53
C PRO A 12 -8.42 1.26 -15.33
N TRP A 13 -7.78 1.27 -14.16
CA TRP A 13 -8.39 0.99 -12.86
C TRP A 13 -8.11 2.12 -11.87
N HIS A 14 -8.95 2.26 -10.85
CA HIS A 14 -8.82 3.31 -9.84
C HIS A 14 -8.36 2.76 -8.48
N TYR A 15 -8.89 1.60 -8.12
CA TYR A 15 -8.64 0.90 -6.88
C TYR A 15 -8.44 -0.59 -7.15
N VAL A 16 -7.54 -1.20 -6.39
CA VAL A 16 -7.36 -2.65 -6.31
C VAL A 16 -7.63 -3.11 -4.89
N ILE A 17 -8.35 -4.23 -4.76
CA ILE A 17 -8.56 -4.92 -3.50
C ILE A 17 -7.77 -6.23 -3.56
N LEU A 18 -6.89 -6.46 -2.61
CA LEU A 18 -6.23 -7.77 -2.47
C LEU A 18 -7.15 -8.71 -1.69
N GLN A 19 -7.41 -9.90 -2.24
CA GLN A 19 -8.26 -10.92 -1.62
C GLN A 19 -7.55 -12.27 -1.56
N GLN A 20 -7.80 -13.02 -0.50
CA GLN A 20 -7.43 -14.41 -0.31
C GLN A 20 -8.57 -15.34 -0.76
N ASN A 21 -8.27 -16.61 -1.00
CA ASN A 21 -9.26 -17.58 -1.50
C ASN A 21 -10.47 -17.80 -0.57
N HIS A 22 -10.35 -17.43 0.71
CA HIS A 22 -11.41 -17.56 1.70
C HIS A 22 -12.16 -16.26 1.98
N ASP A 23 -11.82 -15.18 1.27
CA ASP A 23 -12.53 -13.91 1.39
C ASP A 23 -13.85 -13.94 0.63
N VAL A 24 -14.89 -13.38 1.27
CA VAL A 24 -16.20 -13.20 0.66
C VAL A 24 -16.54 -11.73 0.67
N VAL A 25 -16.86 -11.18 -0.51
CA VAL A 25 -17.28 -9.79 -0.63
C VAL A 25 -18.70 -9.64 -0.07
N ILE A 26 -18.84 -8.88 1.01
CA ILE A 26 -20.13 -8.67 1.70
C ILE A 26 -20.87 -7.39 1.28
N ARG A 27 -20.33 -6.64 0.30
CA ARG A 27 -20.92 -5.41 -0.24
C ARG A 27 -21.12 -5.54 -1.74
N THR A 28 -22.17 -4.92 -2.27
CA THR A 28 -22.40 -4.86 -3.71
C THR A 28 -21.37 -3.97 -4.41
N ASN A 29 -21.17 -4.19 -5.72
CA ASN A 29 -20.29 -3.34 -6.53
C ASN A 29 -20.69 -1.85 -6.48
N LEU A 30 -21.99 -1.55 -6.37
CA LEU A 30 -22.48 -0.18 -6.25
C LEU A 30 -22.09 0.45 -4.90
N GLU A 31 -22.17 -0.31 -3.81
CA GLU A 31 -21.74 0.15 -2.48
C GLU A 31 -20.23 0.38 -2.45
N LEU A 32 -19.44 -0.56 -2.97
CA LEU A 32 -17.98 -0.41 -3.08
C LEU A 32 -17.62 0.85 -3.89
N LYS A 33 -18.29 1.08 -5.02
CA LYS A 33 -18.10 2.29 -5.82
C LYS A 33 -18.42 3.57 -5.04
N ARG A 34 -19.43 3.56 -4.18
CA ARG A 34 -19.76 4.70 -3.30
C ARG A 34 -18.70 4.91 -2.23
N ILE A 35 -18.23 3.83 -1.61
CA ILE A 35 -17.14 3.88 -0.61
C ILE A 35 -15.87 4.47 -1.25
N PHE A 36 -15.43 3.97 -2.40
CA PHE A 36 -14.23 4.48 -3.07
C PHE A 36 -14.35 5.93 -3.54
N ARG A 37 -15.56 6.38 -3.89
CA ARG A 37 -15.81 7.80 -4.17
C ARG A 37 -15.65 8.67 -2.92
N VAL A 38 -16.08 8.18 -1.76
CA VAL A 38 -15.89 8.87 -0.47
C VAL A 38 -14.42 8.88 -0.07
N LEU A 39 -13.69 7.77 -0.28
CA LEU A 39 -12.25 7.70 -0.01
C LEU A 39 -11.41 8.61 -0.92
N ASN A 40 -11.89 8.91 -2.13
CA ASN A 40 -11.38 9.96 -3.02
C ASN A 40 -9.85 9.92 -3.21
N GLY A 41 -9.31 8.74 -3.52
CA GLY A 41 -7.86 8.54 -3.68
C GLY A 41 -7.11 8.36 -2.36
N SER A 42 -7.79 8.05 -1.26
CA SER A 42 -7.15 7.53 -0.05
C SER A 42 -7.08 6.01 -0.13
N ASN A 43 -6.00 5.42 0.39
CA ASN A 43 -5.89 3.99 0.63
C ASN A 43 -6.71 3.60 1.86
N ASP A 44 -7.31 2.42 1.82
CA ASP A 44 -7.91 1.78 2.99
C ASP A 44 -7.06 0.58 3.38
N VAL A 45 -6.27 0.77 4.43
CA VAL A 45 -5.29 -0.18 4.96
C VAL A 45 -5.36 -0.19 6.47
N GLN A 46 -5.39 -1.37 7.08
CA GLN A 46 -5.30 -1.48 8.52
C GLN A 46 -3.84 -1.39 8.95
N ILE A 47 -3.50 -0.31 9.65
CA ILE A 47 -2.15 -0.06 10.19
C ILE A 47 -2.22 -0.08 11.71
N THR A 48 -1.35 -0.87 12.34
CA THR A 48 -1.22 -0.97 13.79
C THR A 48 0.24 -0.82 14.22
N LYS A 49 0.45 -0.49 15.49
CA LYS A 49 1.81 -0.47 16.05
C LYS A 49 2.38 -1.89 16.05
N CYS A 50 3.55 -2.08 15.45
CA CYS A 50 4.19 -3.39 15.47
C CYS A 50 4.60 -3.79 16.89
N ALA A 51 4.31 -5.04 17.28
CA ALA A 51 4.69 -5.56 18.58
C ALA A 51 6.23 -5.57 18.73
N PRO A 52 6.79 -5.14 19.87
CA PRO A 52 8.24 -5.00 20.03
C PRO A 52 9.04 -6.32 19.89
N SER A 53 8.37 -7.48 19.98
CA SER A 53 8.96 -8.81 19.77
C SER A 53 9.08 -9.23 18.30
N LEU A 54 8.43 -8.51 17.37
CA LEU A 54 8.36 -8.89 15.95
C LEU A 54 9.44 -8.21 15.10
N TYR A 55 10.27 -7.34 15.68
CA TYR A 55 11.36 -6.68 14.97
C TYR A 55 12.54 -6.40 15.89
N ASN A 56 13.74 -6.27 15.30
CA ASN A 56 14.94 -5.92 16.05
C ASN A 56 14.91 -4.43 16.43
N GLN A 57 14.70 -4.15 17.71
CA GLN A 57 14.64 -2.78 18.24
C GLN A 57 15.98 -2.04 18.23
N SER A 58 17.10 -2.76 18.11
CA SER A 58 18.44 -2.18 17.99
C SER A 58 18.74 -1.71 16.56
N MET A 59 17.90 -2.05 15.58
CA MET A 59 18.03 -1.60 14.19
C MET A 59 17.18 -0.37 13.92
N ARG A 60 17.63 0.47 12.99
CA ARG A 60 16.86 1.61 12.49
C ARG A 60 16.00 1.16 11.30
N TRP A 61 14.69 1.27 11.46
CA TRP A 61 13.68 0.89 10.46
C TRP A 61 13.07 2.11 9.76
N ASP A 62 13.87 3.17 9.59
CA ASP A 62 13.49 4.33 8.77
C ASP A 62 13.91 4.11 7.30
N ALA A 63 13.21 4.77 6.37
CA ALA A 63 13.40 4.55 4.94
C ALA A 63 14.83 4.87 4.46
N GLU A 64 15.52 5.80 5.13
CA GLU A 64 16.92 6.14 4.87
C GLU A 64 17.85 5.00 5.28
N SER A 65 17.72 4.50 6.51
CA SER A 65 18.53 3.39 7.04
C SER A 65 18.32 2.09 6.28
N LEU A 66 17.12 1.89 5.71
CA LEU A 66 16.77 0.74 4.87
C LEU A 66 17.16 0.91 3.40
N GLY A 67 17.66 2.09 2.99
CA GLY A 67 18.04 2.36 1.60
C GLY A 67 16.87 2.25 0.61
N VAL A 68 15.64 2.55 1.06
CA VAL A 68 14.42 2.35 0.25
C VAL A 68 14.44 3.24 -1.00
N PHE A 69 15.04 4.42 -0.91
CA PHE A 69 15.14 5.35 -2.03
C PHE A 69 16.58 5.43 -2.53
N SER A 70 16.81 5.05 -3.79
CA SER A 70 18.11 5.19 -4.46
C SER A 70 18.22 6.57 -5.11
N GLY A 71 19.29 7.32 -4.81
CA GLY A 71 19.59 8.61 -5.46
C GLY A 71 19.29 9.87 -4.63
N ASN A 72 19.46 11.05 -5.25
CA ASN A 72 19.34 12.37 -4.61
C ASN A 72 17.88 12.85 -4.42
N THR A 73 16.91 11.95 -4.49
CA THR A 73 15.49 12.22 -4.20
C THR A 73 15.34 12.49 -2.71
N ARG A 74 15.59 13.74 -2.31
CA ARG A 74 15.35 14.25 -0.96
C ARG A 74 13.84 14.37 -0.73
N ILE A 75 13.17 13.24 -0.59
CA ILE A 75 11.82 13.27 -0.04
C ILE A 75 11.99 13.47 1.46
N SER A 76 11.74 14.69 1.92
CA SER A 76 11.78 15.02 3.34
C SER A 76 10.58 14.38 4.05
N PHE A 77 10.64 13.08 4.27
CA PHE A 77 9.66 12.41 5.11
C PHE A 77 9.97 12.75 6.56
N LYS A 78 9.17 13.65 7.14
CA LYS A 78 9.07 13.74 8.59
C LYS A 78 8.45 12.43 9.08
N ILE A 79 9.31 11.45 9.34
CA ILE A 79 9.07 10.26 10.16
C ILE A 79 8.22 9.17 9.46
N ALA A 80 8.87 8.37 8.59
CA ALA A 80 8.39 7.01 8.33
C ALA A 80 8.62 6.16 9.60
N ARG A 81 7.56 5.56 10.16
CA ARG A 81 7.66 4.63 11.29
C ARG A 81 7.28 3.25 10.84
N PHE A 82 8.12 2.29 11.21
CA PHE A 82 7.80 0.88 11.10
C PHE A 82 6.48 0.57 11.82
N SER A 83 5.56 -0.04 11.09
CA SER A 83 4.21 -0.36 11.53
C SER A 83 3.82 -1.73 11.01
N GLN A 84 2.94 -2.43 11.71
CA GLN A 84 2.38 -3.69 11.25
C GLN A 84 1.15 -3.38 10.41
N VAL A 85 1.08 -3.97 9.21
CA VAL A 85 0.00 -3.76 8.24
C VAL A 85 -0.67 -5.09 7.96
N ASP A 86 -2.00 -5.10 7.89
CA ASP A 86 -2.76 -6.28 7.43
C ASP A 86 -2.48 -6.51 5.94
N SER A 87 -2.46 -7.78 5.51
CA SER A 87 -2.35 -8.12 4.08
C SER A 87 -3.58 -7.66 3.27
N SER A 88 -4.73 -7.47 3.91
CA SER A 88 -5.97 -7.04 3.29
C SER A 88 -5.96 -5.52 3.11
N ALA A 89 -5.97 -5.07 1.86
CA ALA A 89 -5.83 -3.67 1.51
C ALA A 89 -6.67 -3.30 0.29
N ALA A 90 -7.22 -2.08 0.30
CA ALA A 90 -7.68 -1.41 -0.90
C ALA A 90 -6.75 -0.23 -1.20
N THR A 91 -5.94 -0.36 -2.26
CA THR A 91 -4.97 0.68 -2.64
C THR A 91 -5.39 1.39 -3.92
N GLN A 92 -5.08 2.68 -3.99
CA GLN A 92 -5.30 3.49 -5.19
C GLN A 92 -4.18 3.30 -6.22
N ARG A 93 -4.50 3.56 -7.49
CA ARG A 93 -3.53 3.49 -8.59
C ARG A 93 -2.29 4.36 -8.40
N ARG A 94 -2.44 5.57 -7.86
CA ARG A 94 -1.31 6.50 -7.65
C ARG A 94 -0.24 5.95 -6.71
N ASP A 95 -0.65 5.14 -5.74
CA ASP A 95 0.26 4.51 -4.78
C ASP A 95 1.10 3.43 -5.47
N TYR A 96 0.45 2.60 -6.30
CA TYR A 96 1.13 1.65 -7.18
C TYR A 96 2.12 2.34 -8.14
N GLU A 97 1.70 3.44 -8.79
CA GLU A 97 2.56 4.20 -9.69
C GLU A 97 3.80 4.75 -8.97
N PHE A 98 3.61 5.26 -7.75
CA PHE A 98 4.72 5.69 -6.89
C PHE A 98 5.67 4.54 -6.58
N ASP A 99 5.17 3.39 -6.13
CA ASP A 99 6.00 2.22 -5.80
C ASP A 99 6.80 1.72 -7.01
N THR A 100 6.20 1.72 -8.21
CA THR A 100 6.91 1.34 -9.43
C THR A 100 7.99 2.34 -9.82
N SER A 101 7.76 3.64 -9.60
CA SER A 101 8.73 4.69 -9.95
C SER A 101 9.97 4.70 -9.06
N VAL A 102 9.89 4.11 -7.86
CA VAL A 102 11.01 4.01 -6.90
C VAL A 102 11.84 2.74 -7.13
N SER A 103 11.28 1.76 -7.85
CA SER A 103 11.91 0.45 -8.08
C SER A 103 12.78 0.38 -9.34
N GLU A 104 12.78 1.43 -10.17
CA GLU A 104 13.57 1.58 -11.41
C GLU A 104 14.77 2.53 -11.19
#